data_AF-A0A397AZK5-F1
#
_entry.id   AF-A0A397AZK5-F1
#
_cell.length_a   1.000
_cell.length_b   1.000
_cell.length_c   1.000
_cell.angle_alpha   90.00
_cell.angle_beta   90.00
_cell.angle_gamma   90.00
#
_symmetry.space_group_name_H-M   'P 1'
#
loop_
_entity.id
_entity.type
_entity.pdbx_description
1 polymer ?
#
loop_
_entity_poly.entity_id
_entity_poly.type
_entity_poly.pdbx_seq_one_letter_code
_entity_poly.pdbx_strand_id
1 'polypeptide(L)'
;MFNCSSSNLVARNLVYHVDPGQDVVITLKGYSMAGRALTVSIATLPSAGFIYQLSQVYSDFGYDPKKTPAAITTVPTLVTGSNYRVVFSRPFSNSPLDSKVWNLLYSLFTKAVIQTQPTSTDDAQLWYFTAPSKFLGNQWSTYGGTLTFTLSASEGDFSSSSNLNTPATTPLVILDCATCNLNAGVRLAWPQTLSPAFTGPAQTFSIPLSETAGWVTDPKNTLLPWTPPSQCVLMEVLSKLSGVSILGDFTRRSETVALDAVVLSHGPGQPLACYGAF
;
A
#
# COMPACT_ATOMS: atom_id res chain seq x y z
N MET A 1 -17.54 -19.84 11.63
CA MET A 1 -17.54 -18.48 11.05
C MET A 1 -16.12 -17.95 11.19
N PHE A 2 -15.33 -17.95 10.11
CA PHE A 2 -13.94 -17.50 10.18
C PHE A 2 -13.88 -16.00 9.89
N ASN A 3 -13.45 -15.25 10.90
CA ASN A 3 -13.33 -13.80 10.89
C ASN A 3 -12.14 -13.42 10.00
N CYS A 4 -12.36 -12.66 8.93
CA CYS A 4 -11.30 -12.18 8.05
C CYS A 4 -10.56 -11.03 8.74
N SER A 5 -9.50 -11.33 9.50
CA SER A 5 -8.66 -10.31 10.12
C SER A 5 -7.95 -9.49 9.03
N SER A 6 -8.14 -8.17 9.05
CA SER A 6 -7.38 -7.20 8.24
C SER A 6 -5.87 -7.51 8.31
N SER A 7 -5.23 -7.75 7.18
CA SER A 7 -3.79 -8.00 7.10
C SER A 7 -3.00 -6.70 7.26
N ASN A 8 -2.92 -6.19 8.47
CA ASN A 8 -2.05 -5.06 8.79
C ASN A 8 -0.60 -5.56 8.85
N LEU A 9 0.18 -5.20 7.83
CA LEU A 9 1.61 -5.41 7.77
C LEU A 9 2.34 -4.15 8.21
N VAL A 10 3.31 -4.31 9.09
CA VAL A 10 4.09 -3.19 9.63
C VAL A 10 5.57 -3.45 9.37
N ALA A 11 6.15 -2.69 8.44
CA ALA A 11 7.59 -2.60 8.23
C ALA A 11 8.21 -1.68 9.30
N ARG A 12 9.38 -2.05 9.83
CA ARG A 12 10.08 -1.23 10.83
C ARG A 12 11.17 -0.39 10.17
N ASN A 13 11.32 0.84 10.65
CA ASN A 13 12.53 1.61 10.35
C ASN A 13 13.72 0.96 11.04
N LEU A 14 14.83 0.86 10.33
CA LEU A 14 16.04 0.23 10.81
C LEU A 14 17.21 1.19 10.62
N VAL A 15 18.13 1.18 11.58
CA VAL A 15 19.38 1.95 11.53
C VAL A 15 20.52 0.99 11.78
N TYR A 16 21.51 1.00 10.89
CA TYR A 16 22.73 0.20 10.99
C TYR A 16 23.94 1.13 10.83
N HIS A 17 24.97 0.90 11.64
CA HIS A 17 26.26 1.55 11.48
C HIS A 17 27.17 0.65 10.64
N VAL A 18 27.78 1.20 9.58
CA VAL A 18 28.64 0.46 8.66
C VAL A 18 29.87 1.28 8.34
N ASP A 19 31.03 0.76 8.72
CA ASP A 19 32.31 1.39 8.45
C ASP A 19 32.67 1.29 6.95
N PRO A 20 33.44 2.24 6.40
CA PRO A 20 33.89 2.20 5.01
C PRO A 20 34.61 0.88 4.67
N GLY A 21 34.28 0.30 3.52
CA GLY A 21 34.85 -0.96 3.05
C GLY A 21 34.32 -2.21 3.75
N GLN A 22 33.31 -2.09 4.63
CA GLN A 22 32.73 -3.23 5.32
C GLN A 22 31.40 -3.67 4.70
N ASP A 23 31.12 -4.97 4.88
CA ASP A 23 29.85 -5.60 4.57
C ASP A 23 29.07 -5.84 5.86
N VAL A 24 27.79 -5.46 5.89
CA VAL A 24 26.88 -5.78 6.99
C VAL A 24 25.68 -6.59 6.49
N VAL A 25 25.29 -7.59 7.27
CA VAL A 25 24.03 -8.32 7.03
C VAL A 25 22.90 -7.54 7.70
N ILE A 26 21.95 -7.08 6.89
CA ILE A 26 20.77 -6.36 7.34
C ILE A 26 19.62 -7.36 7.41
N THR A 27 18.97 -7.45 8.57
CA THR A 27 17.70 -8.20 8.70
C THR A 27 16.56 -7.22 8.56
N LEU A 28 15.73 -7.37 7.53
CA LEU A 28 14.55 -6.54 7.30
C LEU A 28 13.44 -7.02 8.25
N LYS A 29 12.96 -6.12 9.12
CA LYS A 29 12.09 -6.49 10.24
C LYS A 29 10.66 -6.06 9.99
N GLY A 30 9.79 -7.03 9.93
CA GLY A 30 8.36 -6.82 9.78
C GLY A 30 7.55 -7.67 10.75
N TYR A 31 6.30 -7.31 10.94
CA TYR A 31 5.33 -8.22 11.55
C TYR A 31 3.95 -8.09 10.89
N SER A 32 3.23 -9.20 10.88
CA SER A 32 1.81 -9.26 10.53
C SER A 32 0.99 -9.32 11.81
N MET A 33 0.07 -8.39 12.01
CA MET A 33 -0.86 -8.46 13.15
C MET A 33 -1.81 -9.67 13.06
N ALA A 34 -1.93 -10.27 11.87
CA ALA A 34 -2.69 -11.49 11.61
C ALA A 34 -1.83 -12.77 11.66
N GLY A 35 -0.55 -12.68 12.04
CA GLY A 35 0.36 -13.83 12.13
C GLY A 35 0.72 -14.47 10.79
N ARG A 36 0.46 -13.80 9.65
CA ARG A 36 0.75 -14.33 8.31
C ARG A 36 2.26 -14.32 8.02
N ALA A 37 2.70 -15.31 7.25
CA ALA A 37 4.06 -15.37 6.73
C ALA A 37 4.37 -14.16 5.83
N LEU A 38 5.52 -13.54 6.05
CA LEU A 38 5.94 -12.34 5.32
C LEU A 38 6.79 -12.71 4.10
N THR A 39 6.71 -11.86 3.10
CA THR A 39 7.59 -11.78 1.94
C THR A 39 8.12 -10.35 1.89
N VAL A 40 9.36 -10.12 1.46
CA VAL A 40 9.98 -8.77 1.54
C VAL A 40 10.59 -8.39 0.21
N SER A 41 10.38 -7.15 -0.25
CA SER A 41 11.09 -6.62 -1.42
C SER A 41 11.79 -5.30 -1.12
N ILE A 42 12.90 -5.07 -1.83
CA ILE A 42 13.64 -3.83 -1.84
C ILE A 42 12.90 -2.85 -2.74
N ALA A 43 12.46 -1.72 -2.18
CA ALA A 43 11.67 -0.71 -2.89
C ALA A 43 12.52 0.43 -3.45
N THR A 44 13.63 0.75 -2.78
CA THR A 44 14.61 1.74 -3.27
C THR A 44 16.04 1.22 -3.10
N LEU A 45 16.97 1.74 -3.88
CA LEU A 45 18.39 1.48 -3.68
C LEU A 45 19.03 2.65 -2.93
N PRO A 46 20.06 2.40 -2.10
CA PRO A 46 20.75 3.47 -1.39
C PRO A 46 21.49 4.34 -2.40
N SER A 47 21.52 5.66 -2.16
CA SER A 47 22.24 6.62 -3.01
C SER A 47 23.77 6.47 -2.94
N ALA A 48 24.28 5.74 -1.95
CA ALA A 48 25.67 5.27 -1.90
C ALA A 48 25.74 3.87 -1.28
N GLY A 49 26.72 3.09 -1.75
CA GLY A 49 26.81 1.67 -1.40
C GLY A 49 25.97 0.78 -2.29
N PHE A 50 26.03 -0.51 -2.00
CA PHE A 50 25.40 -1.54 -2.82
C PHE A 50 24.68 -2.53 -1.92
N ILE A 51 23.51 -2.98 -2.37
CA ILE A 51 22.77 -4.07 -1.71
C ILE A 51 22.95 -5.34 -2.54
N TYR A 52 23.14 -6.45 -1.87
CA TYR A 52 23.26 -7.78 -2.46
C TYR A 52 22.27 -8.73 -1.80
N GLN A 53 21.85 -9.74 -2.56
CA GLN A 53 21.23 -10.92 -1.96
C GLN A 53 22.26 -11.67 -1.12
N LEU A 54 21.79 -12.42 -0.12
CA LEU A 54 22.65 -13.42 0.51
C LEU A 54 23.05 -14.45 -0.53
N SER A 55 24.29 -14.96 -0.44
CA SER A 55 24.60 -16.19 -1.14
C SER A 55 23.73 -17.33 -0.58
N GLN A 56 23.47 -18.34 -1.40
CA GLN A 56 22.72 -19.52 -0.95
C GLN A 56 23.42 -20.22 0.23
N VAL A 57 24.74 -20.38 0.16
CA VAL A 57 25.54 -21.03 1.21
C VAL A 57 25.46 -20.26 2.53
N TYR A 58 25.52 -18.93 2.50
CA TYR A 58 25.40 -18.12 3.71
C TYR A 58 23.96 -18.07 4.23
N SER A 59 22.98 -18.06 3.33
CA SER A 59 21.56 -18.13 3.67
C SER A 59 21.22 -19.42 4.42
N ASP A 60 21.73 -20.55 3.95
CA ASP A 60 21.36 -21.87 4.44
C ASP A 60 22.22 -22.31 5.64
N PHE A 61 23.52 -21.99 5.62
CA PHE A 61 24.50 -22.50 6.59
C PHE A 61 25.30 -21.43 7.34
N GLY A 62 25.26 -20.17 6.88
CA GLY A 62 26.02 -19.06 7.49
C GLY A 62 27.51 -19.02 7.15
N TYR A 63 27.97 -19.80 6.16
CA TYR A 63 29.36 -19.76 5.69
C TYR A 63 29.57 -18.75 4.56
N ASP A 64 30.75 -18.14 4.52
CA ASP A 64 31.15 -17.26 3.43
C ASP A 64 31.13 -17.97 2.06
N PRO A 65 30.84 -17.23 0.96
CA PRO A 65 30.70 -15.77 0.88
C PRO A 65 29.33 -15.27 1.35
N LYS A 66 29.25 -14.15 2.08
CA LYS A 66 27.96 -13.60 2.57
C LYS A 66 26.98 -13.18 1.47
N LYS A 67 27.49 -12.73 0.32
CA LYS A 67 26.73 -12.04 -0.72
C LYS A 67 26.83 -12.73 -2.07
N THR A 68 25.84 -12.50 -2.93
CA THR A 68 25.92 -12.83 -4.35
C THR A 68 27.01 -11.99 -5.05
N PRO A 69 27.56 -12.47 -6.19
CA PRO A 69 28.57 -11.71 -6.94
C PRO A 69 28.06 -10.37 -7.50
N ALA A 70 26.77 -10.30 -7.85
CA ALA A 70 26.14 -9.12 -8.41
C ALA A 70 25.28 -8.37 -7.37
N ALA A 71 25.36 -7.05 -7.41
CA ALA A 71 24.49 -6.16 -6.64
C ALA A 71 23.08 -6.12 -7.23
N ILE A 72 22.11 -5.80 -6.40
CA ILE A 72 20.74 -5.48 -6.83
C ILE A 72 20.78 -4.13 -7.53
N THR A 73 20.38 -4.10 -8.79
CA THR A 73 20.38 -2.89 -9.64
C THR A 73 18.99 -2.45 -10.07
N THR A 74 17.97 -3.28 -9.85
CA THR A 74 16.58 -3.01 -10.22
C THR A 74 15.69 -3.04 -8.98
N VAL A 75 14.63 -2.23 -9.00
CA VAL A 75 13.57 -2.24 -7.99
C VAL A 75 12.21 -2.29 -8.69
N PRO A 76 11.20 -2.98 -8.13
CA PRO A 76 11.28 -3.76 -6.88
C PRO A 76 12.06 -5.06 -7.06
N THR A 77 12.85 -5.46 -6.06
CA THR A 77 13.55 -6.76 -6.05
C THR A 77 13.14 -7.57 -4.83
N LEU A 78 12.63 -8.78 -5.06
CA LEU A 78 12.27 -9.72 -4.00
C LEU A 78 13.52 -10.18 -3.22
N VAL A 79 13.47 -10.16 -1.89
CA VAL A 79 14.53 -10.68 -1.02
C VAL A 79 14.38 -12.19 -0.89
N THR A 80 15.41 -12.92 -1.31
CA THR A 80 15.43 -14.40 -1.30
C THR A 80 16.24 -14.99 -0.14
N GLY A 81 17.05 -14.16 0.54
CA GLY A 81 17.83 -14.59 1.69
C GLY A 81 16.98 -15.00 2.89
N SER A 82 17.42 -16.02 3.62
CA SER A 82 16.73 -16.50 4.83
C SER A 82 16.57 -15.39 5.87
N ASN A 83 15.45 -15.42 6.58
CA ASN A 83 15.05 -14.40 7.56
C ASN A 83 14.98 -12.97 7.00
N TYR A 84 14.66 -12.81 5.71
CA TYR A 84 14.54 -11.51 5.05
C TYR A 84 15.84 -10.69 5.16
N ARG A 85 16.97 -11.39 5.05
CA ARG A 85 18.29 -10.77 5.15
C ARG A 85 18.78 -10.33 3.78
N VAL A 86 19.53 -9.24 3.76
CA VAL A 86 20.32 -8.76 2.62
C VAL A 86 21.70 -8.34 3.10
N VAL A 87 22.67 -8.22 2.19
CA VAL A 87 23.99 -7.66 2.53
C VAL A 87 24.08 -6.24 1.99
N PHE A 88 24.37 -5.28 2.85
CA PHE A 88 24.78 -3.94 2.44
C PHE A 88 26.30 -3.86 2.45
N SER A 89 26.88 -3.42 1.34
CA SER A 89 28.31 -3.21 1.17
C SER A 89 28.57 -1.72 1.03
N ARG A 90 29.35 -1.17 1.95
CA ARG A 90 29.80 0.22 1.86
C ARG A 90 31.13 0.26 1.10
N PRO A 91 31.25 0.95 -0.04
CA PRO A 91 32.53 1.13 -0.71
C PRO A 91 33.52 1.83 0.22
N PHE A 92 34.80 1.53 0.06
CA PHE A 92 35.84 2.22 0.80
C PHE A 92 35.89 3.68 0.35
N SER A 93 35.79 4.59 1.31
CA SER A 93 36.05 6.01 1.09
C SER A 93 36.89 6.56 2.24
N ASN A 94 37.87 7.37 1.85
CA ASN A 94 38.76 8.15 2.71
C ASN A 94 38.20 9.56 2.98
N SER A 95 36.97 9.83 2.54
CA SER A 95 36.27 11.10 2.72
C SER A 95 35.67 11.19 4.13
N PRO A 96 36.08 12.18 4.95
CA PRO A 96 35.47 12.42 6.27
C PRO A 96 34.07 13.03 6.18
N LEU A 97 33.61 13.43 4.98
CA LEU A 97 32.34 14.13 4.73
C LEU A 97 31.24 13.23 4.14
N ASP A 98 31.50 11.93 3.94
CA ASP A 98 30.45 11.02 3.50
C ASP A 98 29.37 10.93 4.57
N SER A 99 28.20 11.50 4.25
CA SER A 99 27.01 11.53 5.08
C SER A 99 26.80 10.19 5.80
N LYS A 100 26.83 10.23 7.13
CA LYS A 100 26.74 9.07 8.04
C LYS A 100 25.40 8.32 8.01
N VAL A 101 24.45 8.73 7.16
CA VAL A 101 23.08 8.20 7.15
C VAL A 101 22.63 7.98 5.71
N TRP A 102 22.15 6.77 5.43
CA TRP A 102 21.59 6.37 4.14
C TRP A 102 20.22 5.74 4.35
N ASN A 103 19.28 6.06 3.46
CA ASN A 103 17.90 5.58 3.56
C ASN A 103 17.65 4.47 2.53
N LEU A 104 17.15 3.34 3.02
CA LEU A 104 16.66 2.22 2.24
C LEU A 104 15.19 1.99 2.60
N LEU A 105 14.31 1.91 1.58
CA LEU A 105 12.91 1.53 1.76
C LEU A 105 12.73 0.08 1.34
N TYR A 106 11.94 -0.66 2.12
CA TYR A 106 11.54 -2.03 1.82
C TYR A 106 10.06 -2.21 2.16
N SER A 107 9.39 -3.09 1.42
CA SER A 107 7.98 -3.40 1.58
C SER A 107 7.81 -4.84 2.04
N LEU A 108 6.82 -5.06 2.91
CA LEU A 108 6.38 -6.39 3.32
C LEU A 108 5.14 -6.76 2.53
N PHE A 109 5.07 -8.01 2.11
CA PHE A 109 3.92 -8.62 1.49
C PHE A 109 3.52 -9.83 2.33
N THR A 110 2.25 -10.19 2.27
CA THR A 110 1.82 -11.54 2.64
C THR A 110 1.23 -12.16 1.42
N LYS A 111 1.42 -13.47 1.26
CA LYS A 111 0.57 -14.25 0.38
C LYS A 111 -0.84 -14.17 0.94
N ALA A 112 -1.65 -13.22 0.47
CA ALA A 112 -3.07 -13.26 0.72
C ALA A 112 -3.58 -14.54 0.05
N VAL A 113 -4.30 -15.37 0.79
CA VAL A 113 -5.06 -16.46 0.17
C VAL A 113 -6.08 -15.78 -0.73
N ILE A 114 -5.80 -15.78 -2.03
CA ILE A 114 -6.71 -15.34 -3.06
C ILE A 114 -7.84 -16.37 -3.05
N GLN A 115 -9.07 -15.93 -2.79
CA GLN A 115 -10.26 -16.76 -3.02
C GLN A 115 -10.51 -16.76 -4.53
N THR A 116 -9.60 -17.38 -5.29
CA THR A 116 -9.76 -17.53 -6.74
C THR A 116 -11.00 -18.37 -6.99
N GLN A 117 -11.93 -17.86 -7.79
CA GLN A 117 -12.96 -18.68 -8.41
C GLN A 117 -12.29 -19.40 -9.59
N PRO A 118 -12.08 -20.73 -9.54
CA PRO A 118 -11.38 -21.45 -10.60
C PRO A 118 -12.15 -21.46 -11.94
N THR A 119 -13.42 -21.02 -11.94
CA THR A 119 -14.31 -21.00 -13.09
C THR A 119 -14.45 -19.60 -13.72
N SER A 120 -13.34 -19.01 -14.16
CA SER A 120 -13.25 -17.88 -15.11
C SER A 120 -14.08 -16.60 -14.87
N THR A 121 -14.67 -16.40 -13.69
CA THR A 121 -15.35 -15.15 -13.31
C THR A 121 -14.40 -14.22 -12.58
N ASP A 122 -14.86 -12.99 -12.29
CA ASP A 122 -14.17 -12.09 -11.35
C ASP A 122 -13.87 -12.80 -10.03
N ASP A 123 -12.82 -12.34 -9.35
CA ASP A 123 -12.46 -12.87 -8.04
C ASP A 123 -13.60 -12.63 -7.03
N ALA A 124 -13.85 -13.64 -6.18
CA ALA A 124 -14.97 -13.60 -5.24
C ALA A 124 -14.82 -12.51 -4.17
N GLN A 125 -13.58 -12.08 -3.92
CA GLN A 125 -13.26 -11.01 -3.00
C GLN A 125 -12.00 -10.31 -3.46
N LEU A 126 -12.10 -8.99 -3.59
CA LEU A 126 -10.97 -8.12 -3.94
C LEU A 126 -10.16 -7.75 -2.69
N TRP A 127 -8.85 -7.66 -2.84
CA TRP A 127 -7.96 -7.17 -1.79
C TRP A 127 -7.62 -5.67 -1.94
N TYR A 128 -7.42 -5.03 -0.79
CA TYR A 128 -7.16 -3.61 -0.68
C TYR A 128 -5.96 -3.35 0.23
N PHE A 129 -5.19 -2.30 -0.07
CA PHE A 129 -4.25 -1.70 0.86
C PHE A 129 -5.01 -0.95 1.94
N THR A 130 -4.84 -1.34 3.20
CA THR A 130 -5.44 -0.64 4.35
C THR A 130 -4.45 0.38 4.90
N ALA A 131 -4.89 1.63 5.03
CA ALA A 131 -4.04 2.71 5.51
C ALA A 131 -3.71 2.55 7.02
N PRO A 132 -2.48 2.88 7.45
CA PRO A 132 -2.12 2.93 8.87
C PRO A 132 -2.80 4.11 9.59
N SER A 133 -2.80 4.05 10.92
CA SER A 133 -3.49 5.01 11.80
C SER A 133 -3.16 6.48 11.57
N LYS A 134 -1.99 6.81 11.00
CA LYS A 134 -1.60 8.20 10.65
C LYS A 134 -2.51 8.85 9.59
N PHE A 135 -3.23 8.05 8.79
CA PHE A 135 -4.20 8.54 7.81
C PHE A 135 -5.65 8.49 8.32
N LEU A 136 -5.84 8.03 9.57
CA LEU A 136 -7.14 7.86 10.19
C LEU A 136 -7.39 9.00 11.18
N GLY A 137 -8.55 8.98 11.83
CA GLY A 137 -8.98 10.01 12.78
C GLY A 137 -9.45 11.27 12.07
N ASN A 138 -9.16 12.42 12.67
CA ASN A 138 -9.66 13.69 12.18
C ASN A 138 -8.79 14.25 11.05
N GLN A 139 -9.28 14.10 9.82
CA GLN A 139 -8.66 14.59 8.58
C GLN A 139 -9.53 15.67 7.91
N TRP A 140 -10.38 16.37 8.66
CA TRP A 140 -11.33 17.34 8.09
C TRP A 140 -10.69 18.42 7.20
N SER A 141 -9.43 18.79 7.46
CA SER A 141 -8.67 19.78 6.69
C SER A 141 -8.40 19.38 5.24
N THR A 142 -8.59 18.09 4.90
CA THR A 142 -8.40 17.56 3.55
C THR A 142 -9.64 17.76 2.66
N TYR A 143 -10.76 18.23 3.23
CA TYR A 143 -11.96 18.50 2.45
C TYR A 143 -11.72 19.56 1.37
N GLY A 144 -12.12 19.23 0.14
CA GLY A 144 -11.85 20.00 -1.08
C GLY A 144 -10.39 19.90 -1.57
N GLY A 145 -9.56 19.08 -0.91
CA GLY A 145 -8.21 18.73 -1.33
C GLY A 145 -8.22 17.41 -2.12
N THR A 146 -7.12 16.67 -2.06
CA THR A 146 -6.96 15.41 -2.81
C THR A 146 -6.32 14.30 -1.97
N LEU A 147 -6.72 13.07 -2.24
CA LEU A 147 -5.96 11.87 -1.91
C LEU A 147 -5.15 11.46 -3.15
N THR A 148 -3.84 11.64 -3.08
CA THR A 148 -2.91 11.28 -4.15
C THR A 148 -2.14 10.03 -3.75
N PHE A 149 -1.92 9.12 -4.70
CA PHE A 149 -1.08 7.93 -4.50
C PHE A 149 -0.57 7.38 -5.84
N THR A 150 0.49 6.59 -5.80
CA THR A 150 1.06 5.92 -6.98
C THR A 150 0.91 4.42 -6.83
N LEU A 151 0.37 3.77 -7.87
CA LEU A 151 0.32 2.32 -7.98
C LEU A 151 1.31 1.84 -9.05
N SER A 152 1.88 0.67 -8.85
CA SER A 152 2.64 -0.05 -9.88
C SER A 152 2.47 -1.55 -9.70
N ALA A 153 2.51 -2.32 -10.78
CA ALA A 153 2.46 -3.77 -10.76
C ALA A 153 3.79 -4.36 -11.19
N SER A 154 4.20 -5.44 -10.52
CA SER A 154 5.37 -6.23 -10.89
C SER A 154 5.00 -7.59 -11.48
N GLU A 155 3.77 -8.03 -11.25
CA GLU A 155 3.17 -9.25 -11.79
C GLU A 155 1.67 -9.01 -12.04
N GLY A 156 1.09 -9.74 -12.98
CA GLY A 156 -0.32 -9.59 -13.40
C GLY A 156 -0.45 -9.30 -14.91
N ASP A 157 -1.57 -9.71 -15.51
CA ASP A 157 -1.86 -9.46 -16.93
C ASP A 157 -2.93 -8.38 -17.09
N PHE A 158 -2.47 -7.18 -17.43
CA PHE A 158 -3.31 -5.99 -17.63
C PHE A 158 -3.63 -5.72 -19.11
N SER A 159 -3.25 -6.63 -20.02
CA SER A 159 -3.30 -6.40 -21.48
C SER A 159 -4.71 -6.46 -22.07
N SER A 160 -5.65 -7.08 -21.36
CA SER A 160 -7.03 -7.29 -21.82
C SER A 160 -8.02 -7.13 -20.67
N SER A 161 -9.17 -6.50 -20.94
CA SER A 161 -10.28 -6.40 -20.00
C SER A 161 -10.84 -7.77 -19.58
N SER A 162 -10.59 -8.84 -20.34
CA SER A 162 -10.95 -10.21 -19.97
C SER A 162 -10.15 -10.74 -18.78
N ASN A 163 -9.00 -10.14 -18.50
CA ASN A 163 -8.09 -10.52 -17.42
C ASN A 163 -8.24 -9.59 -16.22
N LEU A 164 -9.04 -8.53 -16.33
CA LEU A 164 -9.27 -7.58 -15.24
C LEU A 164 -10.52 -7.96 -14.46
N ASN A 165 -10.49 -7.73 -13.15
CA ASN A 165 -11.70 -7.74 -12.33
C ASN A 165 -12.63 -6.61 -12.81
N THR A 166 -13.92 -6.90 -13.02
CA THR A 166 -14.82 -5.98 -13.73
C THR A 166 -14.94 -4.63 -12.99
N PRO A 167 -14.56 -3.48 -13.62
CA PRO A 167 -14.46 -2.18 -12.93
C PRO A 167 -15.79 -1.55 -12.50
N ALA A 168 -16.93 -2.02 -13.03
CA ALA A 168 -18.20 -1.31 -12.92
C ALA A 168 -18.75 -1.22 -11.49
N THR A 169 -18.25 -2.04 -10.57
CA THR A 169 -18.64 -1.99 -9.14
C THR A 169 -17.46 -1.99 -8.19
N THR A 170 -16.22 -1.91 -8.71
CA THR A 170 -15.02 -1.97 -7.89
C THR A 170 -14.62 -0.56 -7.45
N PRO A 171 -14.76 -0.23 -6.15
CA PRO A 171 -14.27 1.04 -5.66
C PRO A 171 -12.74 1.01 -5.67
N LEU A 172 -12.13 2.02 -6.31
CA LEU A 172 -10.68 2.23 -6.28
C LEU A 172 -10.24 2.74 -4.91
N VAL A 173 -11.04 3.59 -4.28
CA VAL A 173 -10.82 4.06 -2.90
C VAL A 173 -12.07 3.86 -2.08
N ILE A 174 -11.91 3.40 -0.85
CA ILE A 174 -12.96 3.29 0.14
C ILE A 174 -12.57 4.11 1.37
N LEU A 175 -13.51 4.94 1.85
CA LEU A 175 -13.41 5.64 3.13
C LEU A 175 -14.48 5.08 4.07
N ASP A 176 -14.06 4.64 5.25
CA ASP A 176 -14.94 4.08 6.27
C ASP A 176 -14.93 4.95 7.52
N CYS A 177 -16.12 5.18 8.07
CA CYS A 177 -16.30 5.79 9.38
C CYS A 177 -17.24 4.94 10.22
N ALA A 178 -16.70 4.16 11.16
CA ALA A 178 -17.47 3.24 11.99
C ALA A 178 -18.44 3.95 12.95
N THR A 179 -18.09 5.15 13.41
CA THR A 179 -18.89 5.90 14.40
C THR A 179 -19.85 6.91 13.78
N CYS A 180 -19.77 7.13 12.46
CA CYS A 180 -20.62 8.09 11.76
C CYS A 180 -22.08 7.62 11.72
N ASN A 181 -22.99 8.56 11.47
CA ASN A 181 -24.43 8.29 11.39
C ASN A 181 -24.93 7.53 12.64
N LEU A 182 -24.68 8.11 13.83
CA LEU A 182 -25.09 7.56 15.13
C LEU A 182 -24.56 6.14 15.38
N ASN A 183 -23.28 5.89 15.06
CA ASN A 183 -22.63 4.57 15.13
C ASN A 183 -23.24 3.48 14.21
N ALA A 184 -24.11 3.83 13.27
CA ALA A 184 -24.49 2.91 12.22
C ALA A 184 -23.30 2.65 11.28
N GLY A 185 -22.37 3.60 11.17
CA GLY A 185 -21.25 3.60 10.26
C GLY A 185 -21.59 4.21 8.90
N VAL A 186 -20.60 4.71 8.19
CA VAL A 186 -20.74 5.21 6.82
C VAL A 186 -19.56 4.71 5.99
N ARG A 187 -19.85 4.23 4.78
CA ARG A 187 -18.85 3.84 3.79
C ARG A 187 -19.04 4.66 2.53
N LEU A 188 -17.97 5.33 2.11
CA LEU A 188 -17.91 6.06 0.86
C LEU A 188 -16.95 5.36 -0.09
N ALA A 189 -17.33 5.28 -1.35
CA ALA A 189 -16.57 4.65 -2.41
C ALA A 189 -16.29 5.65 -3.53
N TRP A 190 -15.07 5.61 -4.02
CA TRP A 190 -14.68 6.23 -5.27
C TRP A 190 -14.62 5.17 -6.37
N PRO A 191 -15.45 5.25 -7.42
CA PRO A 191 -15.44 4.28 -8.51
C PRO A 191 -14.14 4.34 -9.32
N GLN A 192 -13.57 3.19 -9.68
CA GLN A 192 -12.41 3.13 -10.58
C GLN A 192 -12.69 3.79 -11.95
N THR A 193 -13.93 3.75 -12.42
CA THR A 193 -14.36 4.34 -13.70
C THR A 193 -14.21 5.86 -13.76
N LEU A 194 -14.09 6.54 -12.62
CA LEU A 194 -13.82 7.97 -12.54
C LEU A 194 -12.31 8.28 -12.47
N SER A 195 -11.46 7.28 -12.66
CA SER A 195 -10.02 7.40 -12.67
C SER A 195 -9.43 6.80 -13.94
N PRO A 196 -8.21 7.20 -14.33
CA PRO A 196 -7.51 6.54 -15.42
C PRO A 196 -7.43 5.02 -15.19
N ALA A 197 -7.57 4.23 -16.25
CA ALA A 197 -7.42 2.79 -16.14
C ALA A 197 -5.97 2.45 -15.73
N PHE A 198 -5.83 1.56 -14.73
CA PHE A 198 -4.54 1.06 -14.29
C PHE A 198 -4.10 -0.09 -15.21
N THR A 199 -2.94 0.07 -15.84
CA THR A 199 -2.42 -0.86 -16.86
C THR A 199 -1.17 -1.63 -16.42
N GLY A 200 -0.75 -1.48 -15.15
CA GLY A 200 0.44 -2.13 -14.58
C GLY A 200 1.64 -1.19 -14.35
N PRO A 201 2.09 -0.38 -15.33
CA PRO A 201 3.15 0.60 -15.10
C PRO A 201 2.84 1.58 -13.96
N ALA A 202 3.89 2.19 -13.40
CA ALA A 202 3.74 3.19 -12.35
C ALA A 202 2.82 4.33 -12.78
N GLN A 203 1.73 4.52 -12.06
CA GLN A 203 0.70 5.50 -12.35
C GLN A 203 0.22 6.21 -11.09
N THR A 204 0.14 7.53 -11.17
CA THR A 204 -0.35 8.36 -10.07
C THR A 204 -1.83 8.66 -10.24
N PHE A 205 -2.58 8.46 -9.16
CA PHE A 205 -3.99 8.77 -9.01
C PHE A 205 -4.16 9.98 -8.12
N SER A 206 -5.11 10.84 -8.46
CA SER A 206 -5.47 12.02 -7.66
C SER A 206 -6.97 12.05 -7.50
N ILE A 207 -7.43 11.73 -6.28
CA ILE A 207 -8.84 11.58 -5.98
C ILE A 207 -9.32 12.83 -5.24
N PRO A 208 -10.23 13.63 -5.82
CA PRO A 208 -10.78 14.81 -5.16
C PRO A 208 -11.63 14.44 -3.95
N LEU A 209 -11.40 15.10 -2.82
CA LEU A 209 -12.16 14.88 -1.57
C LEU A 209 -13.33 15.87 -1.48
N SER A 210 -14.28 15.74 -2.39
CA SER A 210 -15.49 16.57 -2.51
C SER A 210 -16.71 15.71 -2.85
N GLU A 211 -17.86 15.98 -2.24
CA GLU A 211 -19.08 15.20 -2.42
C GLU A 211 -19.63 15.28 -3.86
N THR A 212 -19.35 16.38 -4.55
CA THR A 212 -19.75 16.64 -5.93
C THR A 212 -18.84 15.97 -6.97
N ALA A 213 -17.71 15.40 -6.54
CA ALA A 213 -16.71 14.89 -7.48
C ALA A 213 -16.97 13.47 -7.98
N GLY A 214 -17.93 12.75 -7.41
CA GLY A 214 -18.32 11.40 -7.83
C GLY A 214 -18.16 10.30 -6.78
N TRP A 215 -17.92 10.68 -5.52
CA TRP A 215 -18.06 9.74 -4.40
C TRP A 215 -19.50 9.22 -4.32
N VAL A 216 -19.63 7.96 -3.91
CA VAL A 216 -20.92 7.32 -3.68
C VAL A 216 -20.96 6.66 -2.31
N THR A 217 -22.13 6.65 -1.69
CA THR A 217 -22.36 6.10 -0.36
C THR A 217 -22.92 4.70 -0.48
N ASP A 218 -22.37 3.77 0.30
CA ASP A 218 -22.90 2.42 0.42
C ASP A 218 -24.27 2.47 1.15
N PRO A 219 -25.37 2.05 0.49
CA PRO A 219 -26.68 2.04 1.13
C PRO A 219 -26.83 0.92 2.18
N LYS A 220 -25.81 0.07 2.35
CA LYS A 220 -25.81 -1.15 3.19
C LYS A 220 -26.92 -2.14 2.84
N ASN A 221 -27.45 -2.00 1.64
CA ASN A 221 -28.51 -2.81 1.11
C ASN A 221 -28.26 -2.99 -0.38
N THR A 222 -27.94 -4.22 -0.77
CA THR A 222 -27.60 -4.57 -2.15
C THR A 222 -28.73 -4.33 -3.15
N LEU A 223 -29.96 -4.10 -2.68
CA LEU A 223 -31.12 -3.79 -3.53
C LEU A 223 -31.28 -2.30 -3.81
N LEU A 224 -30.53 -1.43 -3.13
CA LEU A 224 -30.58 0.01 -3.31
C LEU A 224 -29.39 0.49 -4.16
N PRO A 225 -29.60 1.49 -5.04
CA PRO A 225 -28.50 2.10 -5.76
C PRO A 225 -27.61 2.88 -4.78
N TRP A 226 -26.32 2.93 -5.08
CA TRP A 226 -25.39 3.81 -4.38
C TRP A 226 -25.68 5.26 -4.80
N THR A 227 -25.70 6.17 -3.83
CA THR A 227 -26.05 7.58 -4.06
C THR A 227 -24.92 8.51 -3.66
N PRO A 228 -24.77 9.68 -4.30
CA PRO A 228 -23.79 10.66 -3.87
C PRO A 228 -23.99 11.07 -2.40
N PRO A 229 -22.92 11.20 -1.59
CA PRO A 229 -23.03 11.69 -0.22
C PRO A 229 -23.45 13.17 -0.21
N SER A 230 -24.04 13.63 0.89
CA SER A 230 -24.13 15.06 1.15
C SER A 230 -22.79 15.62 1.62
N GLN A 231 -22.62 16.94 1.55
CA GLN A 231 -21.42 17.62 2.04
C GLN A 231 -21.14 17.28 3.52
N CYS A 232 -22.17 17.28 4.36
CA CYS A 232 -22.01 16.97 5.78
C CYS A 232 -21.65 15.50 6.03
N VAL A 233 -22.15 14.56 5.22
CA VAL A 233 -21.77 13.15 5.33
C VAL A 233 -20.30 12.94 4.95
N LEU A 234 -19.83 13.53 3.85
CA LEU A 234 -18.41 13.47 3.50
C LEU A 234 -17.53 14.06 4.61
N MET A 235 -17.93 15.22 5.14
CA MET A 235 -17.21 15.89 6.23
C MET A 235 -17.18 15.08 7.52
N GLU A 236 -18.31 14.49 7.91
CA GLU A 236 -18.36 13.62 9.08
C GLU A 236 -17.38 12.46 8.93
N VAL A 237 -17.39 11.79 7.77
CA VAL A 237 -16.47 10.70 7.44
C VAL A 237 -15.02 11.15 7.54
N LEU A 238 -14.65 12.27 6.90
CA LEU A 238 -13.28 12.81 6.96
C LEU A 238 -12.86 13.21 8.39
N SER A 239 -13.79 13.63 9.24
CA SER A 239 -13.50 14.02 10.63
C SER A 239 -13.34 12.83 11.59
N LYS A 240 -13.87 11.66 11.21
CA LYS A 240 -13.92 10.45 12.04
C LYS A 240 -13.46 9.22 11.22
N LEU A 241 -12.46 9.39 10.36
CA LEU A 241 -11.97 8.30 9.50
C LEU A 241 -11.52 7.12 10.35
N SER A 242 -12.15 5.97 10.10
CA SER A 242 -11.82 4.69 10.74
C SER A 242 -11.13 3.72 9.77
N GLY A 243 -11.23 3.97 8.47
CA GLY A 243 -10.53 3.20 7.45
C GLY A 243 -10.37 4.02 6.17
N VAL A 244 -9.21 3.84 5.54
CA VAL A 244 -8.94 4.26 4.16
C VAL A 244 -8.37 3.05 3.46
N SER A 245 -9.01 2.65 2.36
CA SER A 245 -8.60 1.46 1.60
C SER A 245 -8.40 1.82 0.13
N ILE A 246 -7.31 1.36 -0.47
CA ILE A 246 -6.99 1.57 -1.89
C ILE A 246 -6.94 0.21 -2.58
N LEU A 247 -7.61 0.07 -3.72
CA LEU A 247 -7.65 -1.19 -4.47
C LEU A 247 -6.24 -1.65 -4.84
N GLY A 248 -5.95 -2.91 -4.57
CA GLY A 248 -4.75 -3.57 -5.08
C GLY A 248 -5.05 -4.74 -6.02
N ASP A 249 -6.28 -5.23 -5.99
CA ASP A 249 -6.73 -6.37 -6.80
C ASP A 249 -7.35 -5.91 -8.13
N PHE A 250 -6.55 -5.93 -9.19
CA PHE A 250 -6.98 -5.47 -10.51
C PHE A 250 -7.18 -6.60 -11.50
N THR A 251 -6.45 -7.71 -11.38
CA THR A 251 -6.48 -8.80 -12.36
C THR A 251 -7.16 -10.02 -11.80
N ARG A 252 -7.83 -10.78 -12.65
CA ARG A 252 -8.34 -12.08 -12.28
C ARG A 252 -7.15 -12.98 -11.98
N ARG A 253 -7.18 -13.64 -10.82
CA ARG A 253 -6.21 -14.65 -10.33
C ARG A 253 -5.04 -14.11 -9.53
N SER A 254 -4.04 -13.50 -10.15
CA SER A 254 -2.78 -13.20 -9.45
C SER A 254 -2.08 -12.00 -10.04
N GLU A 255 -1.91 -10.99 -9.19
CA GLU A 255 -1.08 -9.83 -9.42
C GLU A 255 -0.23 -9.51 -8.19
N THR A 256 0.84 -8.77 -8.44
CA THR A 256 1.61 -8.14 -7.38
C THR A 256 1.60 -6.64 -7.63
N VAL A 257 0.77 -5.93 -6.87
CA VAL A 257 0.66 -4.46 -6.91
C VAL A 257 1.39 -3.86 -5.72
N ALA A 258 2.06 -2.73 -5.96
CA ALA A 258 2.73 -1.90 -4.99
C ALA A 258 2.03 -0.53 -4.91
N LEU A 259 2.04 0.06 -3.71
CA LEU A 259 1.48 1.36 -3.40
C LEU A 259 2.57 2.25 -2.81
N ASP A 260 2.71 3.47 -3.33
CA ASP A 260 3.66 4.46 -2.84
C ASP A 260 3.09 5.88 -2.90
N ALA A 261 3.80 6.85 -2.32
CA ALA A 261 3.53 8.29 -2.39
C ALA A 261 2.10 8.69 -1.97
N VAL A 262 1.54 7.99 -0.97
CA VAL A 262 0.19 8.28 -0.45
C VAL A 262 0.21 9.59 0.33
N VAL A 263 -0.55 10.57 -0.15
CA VAL A 263 -0.64 11.92 0.41
C VAL A 263 -2.11 12.35 0.47
N LEU A 264 -2.54 12.78 1.66
CA LEU A 264 -3.77 13.56 1.84
C LEU A 264 -3.39 15.04 1.84
N SER A 265 -3.83 15.77 0.82
CA SER A 265 -3.58 17.19 0.69
C SER A 265 -4.72 17.99 1.31
N HIS A 266 -4.38 19.06 2.02
CA HIS A 266 -5.37 20.01 2.50
C HIS A 266 -6.17 20.62 1.33
N GLY A 267 -7.44 20.89 1.59
CA GLY A 267 -8.26 21.69 0.70
C GLY A 267 -8.62 23.04 1.33
N PRO A 268 -9.53 23.79 0.71
CA PRO A 268 -9.99 25.07 1.25
C PRO A 268 -10.72 24.93 2.59
N GLY A 269 -11.14 23.71 3.00
CA GLY A 269 -11.72 23.46 4.33
C GLY A 269 -13.00 24.26 4.61
N GLN A 270 -13.73 24.65 3.56
CA GLN A 270 -14.86 25.58 3.61
C GLN A 270 -16.22 25.08 4.15
N PRO A 271 -16.49 23.80 4.46
CA PRO A 271 -17.81 23.39 4.95
C PRO A 271 -17.90 23.53 6.48
N LEU A 272 -17.57 24.71 7.01
CA LEU A 272 -17.68 25.01 8.45
C LEU A 272 -19.11 24.80 8.96
N ALA A 273 -20.13 25.00 8.11
CA ALA A 273 -21.53 24.80 8.47
C ALA A 273 -21.86 23.35 8.85
N CYS A 274 -21.11 22.38 8.32
CA CYS A 274 -21.24 20.97 8.69
C CYS A 274 -20.35 20.61 9.88
N TYR A 275 -19.24 21.32 10.10
CA TYR A 275 -18.25 20.98 11.11
C TYR A 275 -18.84 21.10 12.54
N GLY A 276 -19.00 19.97 13.23
CA GLY A 276 -19.57 19.90 14.58
C GLY A 276 -21.10 19.69 14.63
N ALA A 277 -21.76 19.54 13.48
CA ALA A 277 -23.20 19.25 13.40
C ALA A 277 -23.53 17.74 13.53
N PHE A 278 -22.56 16.91 13.92
CA PHE A 278 -22.61 15.44 13.90
C PHE A 278 -21.93 14.75 15.09
#